data_AF-A0A5K3FL51-F1
#
_entry.id   AF-A0A5K3FL51-F1
#
_cell.length_a   1.000
_cell.length_b   1.000
_cell.length_c   1.000
_cell.angle_alpha   90.00
_cell.angle_beta   90.00
_cell.angle_gamma   90.00
#
_symmetry.space_group_name_H-M   'P 1'
#
loop_
_entity.id
_entity.type
_entity.pdbx_description
1 polymer ?
#
loop_
_entity_poly.entity_id
_entity_poly.type
_entity_poly.pdbx_seq_one_letter_code
_entity_poly.pdbx_strand_id
1 'polypeptide(L)'
;VVDRFLFRLPGLQTILRLTCAIEGSVDECVALLNPRLAKANSSRHRDEAVVGRDAAATNGDPRVEGSSGGGEVLLLSPGGVREALFSDEYYSVLWGKRRGFARIAINAKKPIYPVFTENIREGIRVVQYGKSWWRRIYEVTRLPIAIFYGYFPVKLRTYIGDPVYPREGETDEQLADRAREAIEGMISRYQWRPGNIIVALLQRFPWFDAWVQSRNAQNYHSRRRRDS
;
A
#
# COMPACT_ATOMS: atom_id res chain seq x y z
N VAL A 1 -5.99 4.15 -3.05
CA VAL A 1 -6.25 4.10 -4.51
C VAL A 1 -6.67 2.69 -4.89
N VAL A 2 -7.77 2.56 -5.63
CA VAL A 2 -8.33 1.26 -6.01
C VAL A 2 -8.45 1.18 -7.53
N ASP A 3 -8.27 -0.02 -8.10
CA ASP A 3 -8.36 -0.24 -9.54
C ASP A 3 -9.74 0.18 -10.07
N ARG A 4 -9.74 0.89 -11.21
CA ARG A 4 -10.93 1.39 -11.91
C ARG A 4 -11.99 0.32 -12.16
N PHE A 5 -11.56 -0.93 -12.36
CA PHE A 5 -12.46 -2.05 -12.53
C PHE A 5 -13.39 -2.26 -11.31
N LEU A 6 -12.88 -2.07 -10.09
CA LEU A 6 -13.67 -2.27 -8.86
C LEU A 6 -14.74 -1.18 -8.68
N PHE A 7 -14.50 0.04 -9.18
CA PHE A 7 -15.51 1.09 -9.21
C PHE A 7 -16.65 0.84 -10.22
N ARG A 8 -16.45 -0.07 -11.19
CA ARG A 8 -17.49 -0.45 -12.17
C ARG A 8 -18.39 -1.59 -11.70
N LEU A 9 -18.07 -2.24 -10.58
CA LEU A 9 -18.89 -3.31 -10.03
C LEU A 9 -20.12 -2.73 -9.29
N PRO A 10 -21.35 -3.18 -9.61
CA PRO A 10 -22.57 -2.65 -9.00
C PRO A 10 -22.56 -2.88 -7.48
N GLY A 11 -22.90 -1.84 -6.72
CA GLY A 11 -22.88 -1.82 -5.25
C GLY A 11 -21.50 -1.57 -4.62
N LEU A 12 -20.41 -1.99 -5.28
CA LEU A 12 -19.05 -1.81 -4.75
C LEU A 12 -18.59 -0.35 -4.83
N GLN A 13 -19.01 0.39 -5.85
CA GLN A 13 -18.69 1.82 -6.01
C GLN A 13 -19.09 2.65 -4.77
N THR A 14 -20.28 2.40 -4.21
CA THR A 14 -20.78 3.09 -3.01
C THR A 14 -19.92 2.77 -1.79
N ILE A 15 -19.53 1.51 -1.62
CA ILE A 15 -18.66 1.06 -0.52
C ILE A 15 -17.27 1.71 -0.64
N LEU A 16 -16.71 1.76 -1.84
CA LEU A 16 -15.41 2.40 -2.10
C LEU A 16 -15.46 3.90 -1.79
N ARG A 17 -16.51 4.60 -2.22
CA ARG A 17 -16.71 6.02 -1.89
C ARG A 17 -16.85 6.26 -0.39
N LEU A 18 -17.60 5.43 0.33
CA LEU A 18 -17.76 5.51 1.79
C LEU A 18 -16.45 5.27 2.56
N THR A 19 -15.54 4.47 2.00
CA THR A 19 -14.22 4.18 2.60
C THR A 19 -13.14 5.17 2.17
N CYS A 20 -13.53 6.29 1.56
CA CYS A 20 -12.63 7.29 0.99
C CYS A 20 -11.63 6.71 -0.01
N ALA A 21 -11.96 5.59 -0.65
CA ALA A 21 -11.15 5.05 -1.73
C ALA A 21 -11.29 5.97 -2.94
N ILE A 22 -10.16 6.50 -3.40
CA ILE A 22 -10.10 7.25 -4.65
C ILE A 22 -9.80 6.30 -5.81
N GLU A 23 -10.54 6.49 -6.92
CA GLU A 23 -10.06 6.13 -8.25
C GLU A 23 -8.96 7.13 -8.58
N GLY A 24 -7.78 6.66 -8.97
CA GLY A 24 -6.62 7.53 -9.04
C GLY A 24 -5.62 7.09 -10.08
N SER A 25 -5.49 7.86 -11.15
CA SER A 25 -4.25 7.90 -11.93
C SER A 25 -3.10 8.46 -11.07
N VAL A 26 -1.86 8.34 -11.56
CA VAL A 26 -0.71 8.96 -10.90
C VAL A 26 -0.92 10.47 -10.76
N ASP A 27 -1.46 11.12 -11.78
CA ASP A 27 -1.61 12.58 -11.83
C ASP A 27 -2.66 13.08 -10.84
N GLU A 28 -3.78 12.37 -10.69
CA GLU A 28 -4.81 12.68 -9.69
C GLU A 28 -4.25 12.57 -8.26
N CYS A 29 -3.47 11.52 -8.00
CA CYS A 29 -2.81 11.35 -6.71
C CYS A 29 -1.78 12.45 -6.43
N VAL A 30 -1.04 12.89 -7.45
CA VAL A 30 -0.08 14.00 -7.35
C VAL A 30 -0.80 15.32 -7.10
N ALA A 31 -1.93 15.56 -7.77
CA ALA A 31 -2.72 16.76 -7.59
C ALA A 31 -3.31 16.88 -6.19
N LEU A 32 -3.75 15.75 -5.62
CA LEU A 32 -4.20 15.63 -4.24
C LEU A 32 -3.04 15.96 -3.28
N LEU A 33 -1.92 15.24 -3.38
CA LEU A 33 -0.78 15.45 -2.48
C LEU A 33 -0.06 16.79 -2.62
N ASN A 34 -0.16 17.44 -3.79
CA ASN A 34 0.46 18.73 -4.05
C ASN A 34 -0.38 19.60 -5.01
N PRO A 35 -1.45 20.26 -4.50
CA PRO A 35 -2.36 21.04 -5.33
C PRO A 35 -1.68 22.22 -6.04
N ARG A 36 -0.57 22.72 -5.49
CA ARG A 36 0.22 23.82 -6.10
C ARG A 36 0.96 23.36 -7.35
N LEU A 37 1.51 22.14 -7.35
CA LEU A 37 2.16 21.55 -8.53
C LEU A 37 1.14 21.24 -9.63
N ALA A 38 -0.06 20.77 -9.27
CA ALA A 38 -1.12 20.52 -10.25
C ALA A 38 -1.54 21.79 -10.99
N LYS A 39 -1.74 22.92 -10.27
CA LYS A 39 -2.08 24.21 -10.89
C LYS A 39 -1.00 24.72 -11.86
N ALA A 40 0.28 24.52 -11.55
CA ALA A 40 1.39 24.94 -12.41
C ALA A 40 1.53 24.08 -13.69
N ASN A 41 1.18 22.79 -13.63
CA ASN A 41 1.15 21.93 -14.80
C ASN A 41 -0.06 22.22 -15.70
N SER A 42 -1.22 22.55 -15.13
CA SER A 42 -2.40 22.96 -15.90
C SER A 42 -2.24 24.30 -16.61
N SER A 43 -1.45 25.24 -16.06
CA SER A 43 -1.13 26.50 -16.76
C SER A 43 -0.19 26.30 -17.94
N ARG A 44 0.83 25.43 -17.81
CA ARG A 44 1.71 25.07 -18.94
C ARG A 44 0.97 24.36 -20.08
N HIS A 45 0.02 23.49 -19.74
CA HIS A 45 -0.77 22.78 -20.74
C HIS A 45 -1.77 23.70 -21.48
N ARG A 46 -2.15 24.85 -20.89
CA ARG A 46 -2.90 25.90 -21.60
C ARG A 46 -2.03 26.68 -22.57
N ASP A 47 -0.78 26.95 -22.23
CA ASP A 47 0.15 27.68 -23.10
C ASP A 47 0.57 26.84 -24.32
N GLU A 48 0.65 25.51 -24.20
CA GLU A 48 0.89 24.60 -25.34
C GLU A 48 -0.37 24.27 -26.16
N ALA A 49 -1.57 24.42 -25.60
CA ALA A 49 -2.84 24.11 -26.27
C ALA A 49 -3.42 25.26 -27.13
N VAL A 50 -2.73 26.40 -27.26
CA VAL A 50 -3.18 27.51 -28.13
C VAL A 50 -2.97 27.20 -29.64
N VAL A 51 -2.38 26.05 -29.98
CA VAL A 51 -2.29 25.57 -31.37
C VAL A 51 -3.10 24.28 -31.54
N GLY A 52 -4.43 24.36 -31.52
CA GLY A 52 -5.30 23.22 -31.82
C GLY A 52 -6.77 23.42 -31.45
N ARG A 53 -7.60 23.60 -32.47
CA ARG A 53 -9.05 23.86 -32.46
C ARG A 53 -9.90 22.98 -31.53
N ASP A 54 -10.91 23.65 -30.96
CA ASP A 54 -12.34 23.35 -30.83
C ASP A 54 -12.87 21.95 -30.47
N ALA A 55 -13.84 22.02 -29.54
CA ALA A 55 -14.96 21.12 -29.25
C ALA A 55 -14.82 20.04 -28.15
N ALA A 56 -15.62 20.28 -27.10
CA ALA A 56 -16.58 19.35 -26.47
C ALA A 56 -16.41 19.27 -24.95
N ALA A 57 -17.20 20.11 -24.26
CA ALA A 57 -17.41 20.06 -22.83
C ALA A 57 -18.04 18.71 -22.44
N THR A 58 -17.35 17.93 -21.61
CA THR A 58 -17.95 16.86 -20.84
C THR A 58 -18.12 17.36 -19.40
N ASN A 59 -19.37 17.32 -18.93
CA ASN A 59 -19.75 17.68 -17.57
C ASN A 59 -18.99 16.81 -16.57
N GLY A 60 -18.00 17.41 -15.91
CA GLY A 60 -17.31 16.83 -14.76
C GLY A 60 -18.23 16.80 -13.54
N ASP A 61 -18.20 15.68 -12.82
CA ASP A 61 -18.95 15.43 -11.59
C ASP A 61 -18.61 16.50 -10.52
N PRO A 62 -19.59 17.28 -10.05
CA PRO A 62 -19.36 18.38 -9.13
C PRO A 62 -19.34 17.85 -7.70
N ARG A 63 -18.17 17.42 -7.20
CA ARG A 63 -17.82 17.39 -5.75
C ARG A 63 -16.43 16.76 -5.51
N VAL A 64 -15.39 17.51 -5.83
CA VAL A 64 -14.16 17.55 -5.01
C VAL A 64 -13.75 19.01 -4.89
N GLU A 65 -14.64 19.83 -4.34
CA GLU A 65 -14.29 21.20 -3.98
C GLU A 65 -13.50 21.18 -2.68
N GLY A 66 -12.19 21.39 -2.82
CA GLY A 66 -11.31 22.11 -1.90
C GLY A 66 -11.51 21.92 -0.40
N SER A 67 -10.85 20.91 0.17
CA SER A 67 -10.41 20.99 1.56
C SER A 67 -9.27 22.01 1.66
N SER A 68 -9.65 23.26 1.95
CA SER A 68 -8.73 24.36 2.20
C SER A 68 -7.93 24.15 3.49
N GLY A 69 -6.60 24.14 3.38
CA GLY A 69 -5.67 24.41 4.49
C GLY A 69 -5.02 23.19 5.18
N GLY A 70 -5.63 22.01 5.10
CA GLY A 70 -5.10 20.78 5.72
C GLY A 70 -4.08 20.04 4.85
N GLY A 71 -3.08 19.40 5.47
CA GLY A 71 -2.21 18.45 4.76
C GLY A 71 -2.98 17.17 4.43
N GLU A 72 -2.88 16.70 3.19
CA GLU A 72 -3.53 15.46 2.75
C GLU A 72 -2.59 14.25 2.88
N VAL A 73 -3.16 13.09 3.22
CA VAL A 73 -2.43 11.82 3.35
C VAL A 73 -3.04 10.81 2.40
N LEU A 74 -2.18 10.12 1.65
CA LEU A 74 -2.58 9.07 0.72
C LEU A 74 -2.10 7.70 1.23
N LEU A 75 -3.05 6.81 1.52
CA LEU A 75 -2.75 5.42 1.87
C LEU A 75 -2.69 4.55 0.61
N LEU A 76 -1.55 3.88 0.42
CA LEU A 76 -1.29 3.00 -0.72
C LEU A 76 -0.83 1.63 -0.22
N SER A 77 -1.34 0.57 -0.84
CA SER A 77 -0.90 -0.82 -0.63
C SER A 77 -0.21 -1.32 -1.90
N PRO A 78 1.13 -1.19 -2.04
CA PRO A 78 1.82 -1.50 -3.29
C PRO A 78 1.60 -2.95 -3.78
N GLY A 79 1.55 -3.90 -2.83
CA GLY A 79 1.26 -5.31 -3.10
C GLY A 79 -0.18 -5.59 -3.52
N GLY A 80 -1.12 -4.68 -3.22
CA GLY A 80 -2.53 -4.75 -3.57
C GLY A 80 -3.18 -6.11 -3.26
N VAL A 81 -4.18 -6.46 -4.06
CA VAL A 81 -4.90 -7.74 -3.93
C VAL A 81 -3.96 -8.95 -4.10
N ARG A 82 -2.95 -8.86 -4.97
CA ARG A 82 -2.00 -9.96 -5.20
C ARG A 82 -1.25 -10.33 -3.91
N GLU A 83 -0.69 -9.36 -3.20
CA GLU A 83 0.00 -9.62 -1.93
C GLU A 83 -0.96 -10.04 -0.82
N ALA A 84 -2.16 -9.44 -0.77
CA ALA A 84 -3.19 -9.84 0.19
C ALA A 84 -3.52 -11.34 0.05
N LEU A 85 -3.65 -11.84 -1.18
CA LEU A 85 -4.02 -13.23 -1.46
C LEU A 85 -2.86 -14.22 -1.38
N PHE A 86 -1.65 -13.83 -1.81
CA PHE A 86 -0.57 -14.80 -2.06
C PHE A 86 0.63 -14.73 -1.12
N SER A 87 0.75 -13.72 -0.26
CA SER A 87 1.87 -13.68 0.67
C SER A 87 1.67 -14.67 1.83
N ASP A 88 2.80 -15.18 2.31
CA ASP A 88 2.94 -16.37 3.12
C ASP A 88 3.14 -16.04 4.61
N GLU A 89 3.34 -17.07 5.42
CA GLU A 89 3.70 -16.96 6.83
C GLU A 89 5.07 -16.27 7.05
N TYR A 90 5.90 -16.13 6.03
CA TYR A 90 7.16 -15.39 6.12
C TYR A 90 6.98 -13.88 5.90
N TYR A 91 5.74 -13.45 5.62
CA TYR A 91 5.42 -12.05 5.32
C TYR A 91 6.23 -11.52 4.14
N SER A 92 6.44 -12.38 3.13
CA SER A 92 7.17 -12.00 1.91
C SER A 92 6.47 -10.82 1.21
N VAL A 93 7.24 -9.82 0.80
CA VAL A 93 6.75 -8.64 0.07
C VAL A 93 6.63 -8.98 -1.41
N LEU A 94 5.44 -8.80 -1.99
CA LEU A 94 5.06 -9.27 -3.33
C LEU A 94 4.62 -8.12 -4.27
N TRP A 95 5.41 -7.05 -4.31
CA TRP A 95 5.08 -5.87 -5.14
C TRP A 95 5.32 -6.08 -6.64
N GLY A 96 6.24 -6.98 -7.01
CA GLY A 96 6.61 -7.23 -8.40
C GLY A 96 7.16 -5.97 -9.08
N LYS A 97 6.62 -5.60 -10.24
CA LYS A 97 7.01 -4.38 -10.99
C LYS A 97 6.16 -3.14 -10.64
N ARG A 98 5.37 -3.19 -9.56
CA ARG A 98 4.46 -2.09 -9.19
C ARG A 98 5.22 -0.96 -8.50
N ARG A 99 5.40 0.15 -9.23
CA ARG A 99 6.19 1.32 -8.79
C ARG A 99 5.39 2.63 -8.78
N GLY A 100 4.09 2.57 -9.07
CA GLY A 100 3.23 3.76 -9.17
C GLY A 100 3.23 4.63 -7.90
N PHE A 101 3.30 4.01 -6.71
CA PHE A 101 3.40 4.75 -5.44
C PHE A 101 4.69 5.57 -5.33
N ALA A 102 5.81 5.05 -5.83
CA ALA A 102 7.09 5.76 -5.86
C ALA A 102 7.06 6.89 -6.90
N ARG A 103 6.46 6.65 -8.07
CA ARG A 103 6.22 7.69 -9.08
C ARG A 103 5.40 8.86 -8.53
N ILE A 104 4.32 8.56 -7.79
CA ILE A 104 3.50 9.56 -7.10
C ILE A 104 4.35 10.37 -6.12
N ALA A 105 5.16 9.71 -5.28
CA ALA A 105 5.99 10.39 -4.29
C ALA A 105 7.03 11.33 -4.92
N ILE A 106 7.71 10.89 -5.99
CA ILE A 106 8.66 11.70 -6.77
C ILE A 106 7.97 12.92 -7.34
N ASN A 107 6.87 12.72 -8.08
CA ASN A 107 6.15 13.80 -8.77
C ASN A 107 5.53 14.80 -7.79
N ALA A 108 5.00 14.33 -6.65
CA ALA A 108 4.43 15.18 -5.62
C ALA A 108 5.50 15.85 -4.74
N LYS A 109 6.75 15.39 -4.81
CA LYS A 109 7.86 15.75 -3.91
C LYS A 109 7.50 15.55 -2.44
N LYS A 110 6.92 14.39 -2.12
CA LYS A 110 6.47 14.02 -0.77
C LYS A 110 7.13 12.72 -0.30
N PRO A 111 7.39 12.56 1.01
CA PRO A 111 7.96 11.33 1.55
C PRO A 111 6.96 10.18 1.52
N ILE A 112 7.49 8.95 1.50
CA ILE A 112 6.73 7.72 1.75
C ILE A 112 6.95 7.33 3.21
N TYR A 113 5.88 7.18 3.97
CA TYR A 113 5.93 6.59 5.31
C TYR A 113 5.63 5.10 5.20
N PRO A 114 6.62 4.21 5.41
CA PRO A 114 6.37 2.78 5.38
C PRO A 114 5.55 2.39 6.61
N VAL A 115 4.48 1.61 6.42
CA VAL A 115 3.58 1.17 7.49
C VAL A 115 3.49 -0.35 7.48
N PHE A 116 3.69 -0.97 8.64
CA PHE A 116 3.57 -2.41 8.82
C PHE A 116 2.67 -2.72 10.03
N THR A 117 1.74 -3.67 9.87
CA THR A 117 0.88 -4.15 10.96
C THR A 117 1.23 -5.58 11.31
N GLU A 118 1.76 -5.78 12.52
CA GLU A 118 2.09 -7.09 13.09
C GLU A 118 0.83 -7.94 13.26
N ASN A 119 0.97 -9.24 12.99
CA ASN A 119 -0.06 -10.27 13.09
C ASN A 119 -1.27 -10.12 12.15
N ILE A 120 -1.21 -9.22 11.17
CA ILE A 120 -2.35 -8.95 10.28
C ILE A 120 -2.79 -10.22 9.50
N ARG A 121 -1.85 -11.11 9.14
CA ARG A 121 -2.17 -12.37 8.45
C ARG A 121 -2.74 -13.43 9.38
N GLU A 122 -2.38 -13.40 10.66
CA GLU A 122 -2.94 -14.30 11.66
C GLU A 122 -4.36 -13.89 12.06
N GLY A 123 -4.73 -12.61 11.90
CA GLY A 123 -6.10 -12.15 12.12
C GLY A 123 -7.07 -12.68 11.07
N ILE A 124 -6.70 -12.61 9.79
CA ILE A 124 -7.50 -13.12 8.66
C ILE A 124 -6.57 -13.87 7.70
N ARG A 125 -6.81 -15.18 7.55
CA ARG A 125 -6.06 -16.06 6.64
C ARG A 125 -6.83 -16.27 5.36
N VAL A 126 -6.08 -16.39 4.26
CA VAL A 126 -6.59 -16.83 2.97
C VAL A 126 -6.24 -18.30 2.80
N VAL A 127 -7.22 -19.15 2.47
CA VAL A 127 -6.97 -20.56 2.14
C VAL A 127 -6.02 -20.63 0.94
N GLN A 128 -4.86 -21.25 1.15
CA GLN A 128 -3.76 -21.30 0.18
C GLN A 128 -3.76 -22.58 -0.69
N TYR A 129 -4.80 -23.41 -0.63
CA TYR A 129 -4.84 -24.68 -1.37
C TYR A 129 -5.06 -24.48 -2.88
N GLY A 130 -4.24 -25.11 -3.73
CA GLY A 130 -4.37 -25.04 -5.20
C GLY A 130 -3.81 -23.77 -5.87
N LYS A 131 -2.80 -23.11 -5.28
CA LYS A 131 -2.26 -21.80 -5.72
C LYS A 131 -2.00 -21.66 -7.22
N SER A 132 -1.51 -22.69 -7.91
CA SER A 132 -1.18 -22.57 -9.34
C SER A 132 -2.41 -22.34 -10.22
N TRP A 133 -3.52 -23.03 -9.93
CA TRP A 133 -4.78 -22.87 -10.67
C TRP A 133 -5.49 -21.56 -10.30
N TRP A 134 -5.58 -21.26 -9.00
CA TRP A 134 -6.17 -20.00 -8.50
C TRP A 134 -5.39 -18.76 -8.92
N ARG A 135 -4.04 -18.81 -8.97
CA ARG A 135 -3.20 -17.71 -9.47
C ARG A 135 -3.47 -17.46 -10.95
N ARG A 136 -3.57 -18.52 -11.75
CA ARG A 136 -3.86 -18.39 -13.20
C ARG A 136 -5.24 -17.81 -13.45
N ILE A 137 -6.26 -18.25 -12.70
CA ILE A 137 -7.61 -17.66 -12.77
C ILE A 137 -7.58 -16.20 -12.32
N TYR A 138 -6.91 -15.86 -11.22
CA TYR A 138 -6.79 -14.48 -10.76
C TYR A 138 -6.06 -13.59 -11.77
N GLU A 139 -4.94 -14.04 -12.34
CA GLU A 139 -4.17 -13.27 -13.32
C GLU A 139 -4.98 -13.01 -14.59
N VAL A 140 -5.87 -13.93 -14.98
CA VAL A 140 -6.78 -13.80 -16.13
C VAL A 140 -8.01 -12.96 -15.81
N THR A 141 -8.68 -13.20 -14.68
CA THR A 141 -9.99 -12.60 -14.36
C THR A 141 -9.88 -11.29 -13.57
N ARG A 142 -8.77 -11.07 -12.86
CA ARG A 142 -8.58 -10.00 -11.85
C ARG A 142 -9.66 -9.92 -10.78
N LEU A 143 -10.50 -10.94 -10.65
CA LEU A 143 -11.56 -11.00 -9.64
C LEU A 143 -10.97 -11.48 -8.30
N PRO A 144 -11.24 -10.80 -7.18
CA PRO A 144 -10.70 -11.15 -5.86
C PRO A 144 -11.48 -12.31 -5.22
N ILE A 145 -11.61 -13.45 -5.90
CA ILE A 145 -12.28 -14.64 -5.36
C ILE A 145 -11.28 -15.37 -4.46
N ALA A 146 -11.51 -15.31 -3.15
CA ALA A 146 -10.70 -16.00 -2.16
C ALA A 146 -11.56 -16.48 -1.00
N ILE A 147 -11.23 -17.66 -0.49
CA ILE A 147 -11.84 -18.18 0.73
C ILE A 147 -11.02 -17.66 1.91
N PHE A 148 -11.64 -16.80 2.71
CA PHE A 148 -11.06 -16.29 3.94
C PHE A 148 -11.54 -17.13 5.11
N TYR A 149 -10.66 -17.40 6.06
CA TYR A 149 -11.01 -17.93 7.38
C TYR A 149 -10.22 -17.16 8.42
N GLY A 150 -10.81 -16.90 9.58
CA GLY A 150 -10.17 -16.11 10.62
C GLY A 150 -11.15 -15.23 11.36
N TYR A 151 -10.81 -13.94 11.48
CA TYR A 151 -11.28 -13.04 12.55
C TYR A 151 -10.79 -13.48 13.93
N PHE A 152 -9.61 -14.10 13.97
CA PHE A 152 -8.97 -14.45 15.22
C PHE A 152 -8.63 -13.17 15.97
N PRO A 153 -8.93 -13.10 17.27
CA PRO A 153 -8.74 -11.89 18.06
C PRO A 153 -7.25 -11.73 18.43
N VAL A 154 -6.35 -11.70 17.46
CA VAL A 154 -4.91 -11.51 17.68
C VAL A 154 -4.60 -10.07 18.08
N LYS A 155 -3.44 -9.84 18.69
CA LYS A 155 -2.97 -8.48 18.97
C LYS A 155 -2.35 -7.87 17.72
N LEU A 156 -2.98 -6.82 17.20
CA LEU A 156 -2.46 -6.02 16.09
C LEU A 156 -1.66 -4.84 16.62
N ARG A 157 -0.46 -4.62 16.09
CA ARG A 157 0.32 -3.40 16.31
C ARG A 157 0.77 -2.83 14.99
N THR A 158 0.46 -1.57 14.75
CA THR A 158 0.89 -0.85 13.56
C THR A 158 2.13 -0.04 13.87
N TYR A 159 3.19 -0.28 13.13
CA TYR A 159 4.45 0.44 13.17
C TYR A 159 4.52 1.36 11.95
N ILE A 160 4.83 2.63 12.20
CA ILE A 160 5.11 3.63 11.18
C ILE A 160 6.62 3.83 11.21
N GLY A 161 7.30 3.53 10.10
CA GLY A 161 8.73 3.69 9.98
C GLY A 161 9.13 5.11 9.59
N ASP A 162 10.45 5.33 9.54
CA ASP A 162 11.02 6.61 9.15
C ASP A 162 10.66 6.98 7.70
N PRO A 163 10.47 8.28 7.40
CA PRO A 163 10.12 8.72 6.06
C PRO A 163 11.21 8.42 5.03
N VAL A 164 10.81 7.83 3.91
CA VAL A 164 11.65 7.63 2.73
C VAL A 164 11.43 8.81 1.78
N TYR A 165 12.37 9.76 1.78
CA TYR A 165 12.33 10.91 0.87
C TYR A 165 12.85 10.54 -0.53
N PRO A 166 12.15 10.98 -1.60
CA PRO A 166 12.67 10.95 -2.96
C PRO A 166 13.95 11.79 -3.07
N ARG A 167 14.99 11.25 -3.71
CA ARG A 167 16.24 11.98 -4.02
C ARG A 167 16.14 12.63 -5.41
N GLU A 168 16.94 13.66 -5.65
CA GLU A 168 17.04 14.29 -6.97
C GLU A 168 17.59 13.29 -8.00
N GLY A 169 16.90 13.15 -9.14
CA GLY A 169 17.28 12.21 -10.21
C GLY A 169 17.05 10.72 -9.90
N GLU A 170 16.48 10.37 -8.73
CA GLU A 170 16.16 8.99 -8.36
C GLU A 170 15.01 8.46 -9.22
N THR A 171 15.15 7.23 -9.72
CA THR A 171 14.07 6.59 -10.47
C THR A 171 12.99 6.01 -9.54
N ASP A 172 11.80 5.75 -10.05
CA ASP A 172 10.73 5.12 -9.27
C ASP A 172 11.05 3.67 -8.89
N GLU A 173 11.91 2.97 -9.64
CA GLU A 173 12.52 1.71 -9.22
C GLU A 173 13.28 1.86 -7.91
N GLN A 174 14.25 2.77 -7.87
CA GLN A 174 15.18 2.94 -6.77
C GLN A 174 14.45 3.36 -5.49
N LEU A 175 13.49 4.28 -5.62
CA LEU A 175 12.65 4.70 -4.50
C LEU A 175 11.73 3.56 -4.03
N ALA A 176 11.17 2.77 -4.95
CA ALA A 176 10.34 1.62 -4.59
C ALA A 176 11.16 0.55 -3.86
N ASP A 177 12.40 0.29 -4.28
CA ASP A 177 13.30 -0.66 -3.62
C ASP A 177 13.68 -0.20 -2.21
N ARG A 178 14.00 1.09 -2.01
CA ARG A 178 14.25 1.64 -0.66
C ARG A 178 13.02 1.54 0.24
N ALA A 179 11.83 1.82 -0.29
CA ALA A 179 10.59 1.67 0.46
C ALA A 179 10.31 0.20 0.82
N ARG A 180 10.64 -0.73 -0.09
CA ARG A 180 10.55 -2.18 0.13
C ARG A 180 11.50 -2.61 1.24
N GLU A 181 12.76 -2.20 1.18
CA GLU A 181 13.77 -2.46 2.22
C GLU A 181 13.33 -1.95 3.59
N ALA A 182 12.71 -0.76 3.65
CA ALA A 182 12.18 -0.22 4.91
C ALA A 182 11.06 -1.10 5.49
N ILE A 183 10.13 -1.57 4.66
CA ILE A 183 9.05 -2.47 5.10
C ILE A 183 9.59 -3.85 5.48
N GLU A 184 10.47 -4.44 4.67
CA GLU A 184 11.14 -5.72 4.98
C GLU A 184 11.95 -5.62 6.28
N GLY A 185 12.60 -4.49 6.53
CA GLY A 185 13.28 -4.17 7.78
C GLY A 185 12.32 -4.20 8.97
N MET A 186 11.17 -3.54 8.87
CA MET A 186 10.13 -3.57 9.92
C MET A 186 9.56 -4.98 10.14
N ILE A 187 9.25 -5.70 9.06
CA ILE A 187 8.79 -7.10 9.15
C ILE A 187 9.83 -7.95 9.88
N SER A 188 11.11 -7.79 9.53
CA SER A 188 12.19 -8.54 10.15
C SER A 188 12.39 -8.24 11.63
N ARG A 189 12.04 -7.02 12.06
CA ARG A 189 12.22 -6.53 13.42
C ARG A 189 11.05 -6.85 14.33
N TYR A 190 9.81 -6.74 13.82
CA TYR A 190 8.61 -6.77 14.66
C TYR A 190 7.80 -8.06 14.52
N GLN A 191 7.86 -8.75 13.37
CA GLN A 191 7.02 -9.93 13.14
C GLN A 191 7.71 -11.22 13.61
N TRP A 192 6.97 -12.03 14.37
CA TRP A 192 7.36 -13.42 14.59
C TRP A 192 7.25 -14.21 13.28
N ARG A 193 8.35 -14.82 12.83
CA ARG A 193 8.45 -15.53 11.55
C ARG A 193 9.05 -16.93 11.72
N PRO A 194 8.44 -17.99 11.13
CA PRO A 194 7.19 -17.96 10.38
C PRO A 194 6.00 -17.57 11.26
N GLY A 195 5.05 -16.84 10.68
CA GLY A 195 3.84 -16.35 11.33
C GLY A 195 3.00 -17.52 11.85
N ASN A 196 2.50 -17.39 13.07
CA ASN A 196 1.84 -18.48 13.78
C ASN A 196 0.64 -17.95 14.56
N ILE A 197 -0.54 -18.52 14.32
CA ILE A 197 -1.81 -18.06 14.92
C ILE A 197 -1.79 -18.23 16.45
N ILE A 198 -1.23 -19.32 16.96
CA ILE A 198 -1.15 -19.57 18.42
C ILE A 198 -0.27 -18.52 19.07
N VAL A 199 0.91 -18.24 18.49
CA VAL A 199 1.81 -17.19 18.98
C VAL A 199 1.09 -15.83 18.97
N ALA A 200 0.44 -15.48 17.86
CA ALA A 200 -0.27 -14.21 17.72
C ALA A 200 -1.46 -14.06 18.69
N LEU A 201 -2.14 -15.16 19.03
CA LEU A 201 -3.19 -15.18 20.06
C LEU A 201 -2.60 -15.01 21.46
N LEU A 202 -1.51 -15.72 21.77
CA LEU A 202 -0.85 -15.62 23.08
C LEU A 202 -0.21 -14.25 23.31
N GLN A 203 0.16 -13.51 22.26
CA GLN A 203 0.63 -12.12 22.38
C GLN A 203 -0.41 -11.15 22.96
N ARG A 204 -1.67 -11.57 23.15
CA ARG A 204 -2.62 -10.80 23.98
C ARG A 204 -2.20 -10.72 25.45
N PHE A 205 -1.47 -11.71 25.95
CA PHE A 205 -0.98 -11.72 27.33
C PHE A 205 0.30 -10.90 27.47
N PRO A 206 0.37 -9.89 28.36
CA PRO A 206 1.49 -8.96 28.44
C PRO A 206 2.86 -9.62 28.64
N TRP A 207 2.94 -10.66 29.47
CA TRP A 207 4.20 -11.38 29.74
C TRP A 207 4.72 -12.13 28.51
N PHE A 208 3.81 -12.79 27.77
CA PHE A 208 4.17 -13.53 26.57
C PHE A 208 4.55 -12.57 25.45
N ASP A 209 3.82 -11.46 25.35
CA ASP A 209 4.12 -10.41 24.41
C ASP A 209 5.50 -9.78 24.62
N ALA A 210 5.82 -9.41 25.85
CA ALA A 210 7.15 -8.90 26.20
C ALA A 210 8.26 -9.89 25.83
N TRP A 211 8.02 -11.18 26.03
CA TRP A 211 8.93 -12.24 25.61
C TRP A 211 9.09 -12.30 24.08
N VAL A 212 7.99 -12.27 23.31
CA VAL A 212 8.03 -12.27 21.83
C VAL A 212 8.79 -11.05 21.31
N GLN A 213 8.49 -9.86 21.82
CA GLN A 213 9.18 -8.63 21.42
C GLN A 213 10.69 -8.68 21.70
N SER A 214 11.07 -9.21 22.86
CA SER A 214 12.49 -9.39 23.23
C SER A 214 13.19 -10.37 22.29
N ARG A 215 12.54 -11.49 21.95
CA ARG A 215 13.07 -12.48 21.01
C ARG A 215 13.22 -11.90 19.60
N ASN A 216 12.23 -11.15 19.13
CA ASN A 216 12.27 -10.52 17.81
C ASN A 216 13.42 -9.50 17.73
N ALA A 217 13.60 -8.67 18.76
CA ALA A 217 14.72 -7.72 18.83
C ALA A 217 16.09 -8.42 18.81
N GLN A 218 16.27 -9.49 19.61
CA GLN A 218 17.52 -10.28 19.61
C GLN A 218 17.81 -10.89 18.25
N ASN A 219 16.80 -11.50 17.62
CA ASN A 219 16.92 -12.12 16.30
C ASN A 219 17.29 -11.07 15.24
N TYR A 220 16.67 -9.89 15.27
CA TYR A 220 16.96 -8.79 14.36
C TYR A 220 18.43 -8.33 14.47
N HIS A 221 18.90 -8.05 15.68
CA HIS A 221 20.29 -7.62 15.89
C HIS A 221 21.32 -8.69 15.52
N SER A 222 21.03 -9.96 15.81
CA SER A 222 21.94 -11.07 15.46
C SER A 222 22.07 -11.31 13.95
N ARG A 223 21.04 -10.97 13.16
CA ARG A 223 21.09 -11.04 11.70
C ARG A 223 21.86 -9.87 11.12
N ARG A 224 21.54 -8.64 11.56
CA ARG A 224 22.24 -7.44 11.09
C ARG A 224 23.75 -7.51 11.31
N ARG A 225 24.20 -8.07 12.45
CA ARG A 225 25.63 -8.30 12.73
C ARG A 225 26.31 -9.30 11.80
N ARG A 226 25.57 -10.23 11.18
CA ARG A 226 26.11 -11.18 10.21
C ARG A 226 26.23 -10.60 8.81
N ASP A 227 25.41 -9.60 8.50
CA ASP A 227 25.34 -8.95 7.19
C ASP A 227 26.23 -7.68 7.10
N SER A 228 26.89 -7.29 8.19
CA SER A 228 27.82 -6.14 8.29
C SER A 228 29.26 -6.61 8.27
#